data_AF-A0A969CQE2-F1
#
_entry.id   AF-A0A969CQE2-F1
#
_cell.length_a   1.000
_cell.length_b   1.000
_cell.length_c   1.000
_cell.angle_alpha   90.00
_cell.angle_beta   90.00
_cell.angle_gamma   90.00
#
_symmetry.space_group_name_H-M   'P 1'
#
loop_
_entity.id
_entity.type
_entity.pdbx_description
1 polymer ?
#
loop_
_entity_poly.entity_id
_entity_poly.type
_entity_poly.pdbx_seq_one_letter_code
_entity_poly.pdbx_strand_id
1 'polypeptide(L)'
;MELRVISVSELLADSISLDRPVLVTHIEHLDHLQTLTDWLEPKALRSHPITFISSQTGHSFTHSVSDISAIAGKSLPLQAYIPPQLTTQAIALQSLIDVVAQLRNPNGGCPWDLEQTAETLIPYIIEEAYETVDAIRQGEQTAIADELGDLLLQVILQSQIASESQHFTLTEVAQGITQKLIRRHPHVFGDVQVNSIDEVHTNWDKIKAAEKG
;
A
#
# COMPACT_ATOMS: atom_id res chain seq x y z
N MET A 1 4.77 8.16 -7.25
CA MET A 1 4.85 8.48 -5.82
C MET A 1 5.81 9.66 -5.68
N GLU A 2 5.35 10.77 -5.12
CA GLU A 2 6.12 12.02 -5.06
C GLU A 2 7.08 12.03 -3.85
N LEU A 3 8.33 12.43 -4.08
CA LEU A 3 9.34 12.57 -3.03
C LEU A 3 9.03 13.80 -2.17
N ARG A 4 8.92 13.61 -0.85
CA ARG A 4 8.81 14.72 0.10
C ARG A 4 10.21 15.19 0.49
N VAL A 5 10.55 16.44 0.17
CA VAL A 5 11.84 17.05 0.55
C VAL A 5 11.59 17.99 1.72
N ILE A 6 12.33 17.80 2.82
CA ILE A 6 12.23 18.59 4.06
C ILE A 6 13.64 18.85 4.62
N SER A 7 13.80 19.88 5.42
CA SER A 7 15.01 20.09 6.22
C SER A 7 14.92 19.31 7.54
N VAL A 8 16.07 19.04 8.15
CA VAL A 8 16.12 18.43 9.49
C VAL A 8 15.39 19.27 10.55
N SER A 9 15.34 20.61 10.41
CA SER A 9 14.65 21.48 11.36
C SER A 9 13.12 21.40 11.25
N GLU A 10 12.60 20.95 10.11
CA GLU A 10 11.16 20.78 9.88
C GLU A 10 10.63 19.46 10.49
N LEU A 11 11.50 18.51 10.86
CA LEU A 11 11.10 17.21 11.43
C LEU A 11 10.30 17.32 12.73
N LEU A 12 10.53 18.38 13.52
CA LEU A 12 9.89 18.59 14.82
C LEU A 12 8.57 19.37 14.73
N ALA A 13 8.31 20.03 13.59
CA ALA A 13 7.15 20.90 13.41
C ALA A 13 5.94 20.16 12.82
N ASP A 14 6.16 19.08 12.09
CA ASP A 14 5.13 18.39 11.32
C ASP A 14 4.90 16.93 11.74
N SER A 15 3.64 16.49 11.67
CA SER A 15 3.26 15.06 11.73
C SER A 15 3.62 14.37 10.41
N ILE A 16 4.92 14.23 10.14
CA ILE A 16 5.42 13.64 8.91
C ILE A 16 5.25 12.13 8.95
N SER A 17 4.36 11.63 8.08
CA SER A 17 4.18 10.21 7.76
C SER A 17 5.26 9.72 6.80
N LEU A 18 5.64 8.44 6.92
CA LEU A 18 6.54 7.73 6.01
C LEU A 18 5.76 6.85 5.03
N ASP A 19 4.54 7.24 4.68
CA ASP A 19 3.73 6.61 3.63
C ASP A 19 4.28 6.84 2.21
N ARG A 20 5.20 7.80 2.08
CA ARG A 20 5.93 8.16 0.86
C ARG A 20 7.41 8.37 1.19
N PRO A 21 8.31 8.38 0.18
CA PRO A 21 9.72 8.58 0.44
C PRO A 21 9.97 10.01 0.92
N VAL A 22 10.88 10.15 1.88
CA VAL A 22 11.27 11.43 2.47
C VAL A 22 12.76 11.64 2.24
N LEU A 23 13.14 12.80 1.69
CA LEU A 23 14.52 13.27 1.66
C LEU A 23 14.69 14.35 2.72
N VAL A 24 15.43 14.03 3.78
CA VAL A 24 15.83 14.99 4.82
C VAL A 24 17.13 15.66 4.40
N THR A 25 17.10 16.99 4.32
CA THR A 25 18.20 17.84 3.87
C THR A 25 18.79 18.63 5.04
N HIS A 26 19.91 19.32 4.80
CA HIS A 26 20.58 20.20 5.77
C HIS A 26 21.05 19.46 7.05
N ILE A 27 21.55 18.23 6.92
CA ILE A 27 22.21 17.52 8.03
C ILE A 27 23.68 17.95 8.04
N GLU A 28 23.98 19.03 8.76
CA GLU A 28 25.28 19.70 8.74
C GLU A 28 26.16 19.37 9.96
N HIS A 29 25.52 18.92 11.04
CA HIS A 29 26.12 18.77 12.36
C HIS A 29 25.67 17.46 13.03
N LEU A 30 26.39 17.03 14.07
CA LEU A 30 26.08 15.78 14.78
C LEU A 30 24.75 15.82 15.54
N ASP A 31 24.35 16.99 16.03
CA ASP A 31 23.04 17.21 16.65
C ASP A 31 21.88 17.10 15.63
N HIS A 32 22.11 17.42 14.35
CA HIS A 32 21.14 17.16 13.27
C HIS A 32 20.96 15.65 13.05
N LEU A 33 22.03 14.85 13.12
CA LEU A 33 21.94 13.38 13.08
C LEU A 33 21.20 12.83 14.30
N GLN A 34 21.41 13.42 15.48
CA GLN A 34 20.65 13.06 16.67
C GLN A 34 19.16 13.38 16.50
N THR A 35 18.83 14.57 15.99
CA THR A 35 17.44 15.00 15.72
C THR A 35 16.73 14.03 14.77
N LEU A 36 17.42 13.60 13.70
CA LEU A 36 16.90 12.59 12.78
C LEU A 36 16.67 11.24 13.47
N THR A 37 17.61 10.82 14.33
CA THR A 37 17.51 9.56 15.09
C THR A 37 16.31 9.59 16.03
N ASP A 38 16.18 10.65 16.83
CA ASP A 38 15.08 10.85 17.79
C ASP A 38 13.72 10.89 17.08
N TRP A 39 13.67 11.42 15.86
CA TRP A 39 12.45 11.41 15.05
C TRP A 39 12.08 10.02 14.51
N LEU A 40 13.07 9.17 14.20
CA LEU A 40 12.87 7.84 13.60
C LEU A 40 12.63 6.73 14.62
N GLU A 41 13.29 6.76 15.78
CA GLU A 41 13.19 5.69 16.79
C GLU A 41 11.75 5.36 17.24
N PRO A 42 10.87 6.34 17.51
CA PRO A 42 9.49 6.07 17.95
C PRO A 42 8.63 5.38 16.88
N LYS A 43 9.03 5.39 15.61
CA LYS A 43 8.26 4.83 14.49
C LYS A 43 8.42 3.31 14.31
N ALA A 44 9.08 2.64 15.26
CA ALA A 44 9.37 1.20 15.23
C ALA A 44 10.17 0.75 13.99
N LEU A 45 11.03 1.63 13.47
CA LEU A 45 11.78 1.47 12.22
C LEU A 45 13.21 0.93 12.40
N ARG A 46 13.50 0.15 13.45
CA ARG A 46 14.88 -0.23 13.81
C ARG A 46 15.71 -0.73 12.63
N SER A 47 15.15 -1.65 11.83
CA SER A 47 15.82 -2.24 10.67
C SER A 47 15.55 -1.52 9.34
N HIS A 48 14.84 -0.39 9.36
CA HIS A 48 14.45 0.33 8.15
C HIS A 48 15.68 0.96 7.49
N PRO A 49 15.88 0.78 6.18
CA PRO A 49 17.05 1.31 5.51
C PRO A 49 16.95 2.83 5.35
N ILE A 50 18.03 3.53 5.66
CA ILE A 50 18.21 4.96 5.37
C ILE A 50 19.45 5.09 4.51
N THR A 51 19.30 5.72 3.36
CA THR A 51 20.41 6.02 2.47
C THR A 51 20.90 7.43 2.72
N PHE A 52 22.10 7.56 3.27
CA PHE A 52 22.77 8.83 3.45
C PHE A 52 23.59 9.18 2.21
N ILE A 53 23.55 10.45 1.81
CA ILE A 53 24.22 10.97 0.62
C ILE A 53 25.12 12.11 1.08
N SER A 54 26.42 12.02 0.81
CA SER A 54 27.33 13.14 1.06
C SER A 54 27.05 14.28 0.10
N SER A 55 26.78 15.47 0.64
CA SER A 55 26.54 16.65 -0.19
C SER A 55 27.84 17.18 -0.84
N GLN A 56 29.01 16.74 -0.35
CA GLN A 56 30.31 17.14 -0.91
C GLN A 56 30.76 16.21 -2.04
N THR A 57 30.62 14.90 -1.86
CA THR A 57 31.17 13.90 -2.79
C THR A 57 30.12 13.20 -3.64
N GLY A 58 28.83 13.33 -3.29
CA GLY A 58 27.73 12.56 -3.89
C GLY A 58 27.74 11.07 -3.53
N HIS A 59 28.73 10.61 -2.76
CA HIS A 59 28.82 9.22 -2.35
C HIS A 59 27.66 8.88 -1.40
N SER A 60 26.98 7.77 -1.66
CA SER A 60 25.88 7.29 -0.85
C SER A 60 26.22 6.00 -0.09
N PHE A 61 25.57 5.79 1.04
CA PHE A 61 25.69 4.56 1.83
C PHE A 61 24.42 4.34 2.63
N THR A 62 24.07 3.08 2.88
CA THR A 62 22.82 2.71 3.56
C THR A 62 23.11 2.12 4.94
N HIS A 63 22.36 2.57 5.94
CA HIS A 63 22.39 2.05 7.31
C HIS A 63 20.96 1.85 7.83
N SER A 64 20.82 1.03 8.88
CA SER A 64 19.56 0.94 9.62
C SER A 64 19.38 2.13 10.56
N VAL A 65 18.16 2.40 11.04
CA VAL A 65 17.91 3.42 12.08
C VAL A 65 18.78 3.16 13.32
N SER A 66 18.93 1.90 13.73
CA SER A 66 19.76 1.55 14.89
C SER A 66 21.25 1.86 14.72
N ASP A 67 21.73 1.99 13.48
CA ASP A 67 23.15 2.20 13.18
C ASP A 67 23.48 3.66 12.86
N ILE A 68 22.54 4.61 12.97
CA ILE A 68 22.80 6.03 12.65
C ILE A 68 23.94 6.59 13.49
N SER A 69 24.07 6.18 14.75
CA SER A 69 25.18 6.59 15.62
C SER A 69 26.57 6.24 15.06
N ALA A 70 26.68 5.16 14.27
CA ALA A 70 27.93 4.76 13.60
C ALA A 70 28.31 5.71 12.45
N ILE A 71 27.41 6.62 12.05
CA ILE A 71 27.60 7.60 10.97
C ILE A 71 28.24 8.90 11.50
N ALA A 72 28.24 9.13 12.82
CA ALA A 72 28.80 10.33 13.45
C ALA A 72 30.30 10.57 13.13
N GLY A 73 31.03 9.55 12.67
CA GLY A 73 32.42 9.67 12.21
C GLY A 73 32.60 9.95 10.70
N LYS A 74 31.53 10.11 9.91
CA LYS A 74 31.57 10.31 8.45
C LYS A 74 31.42 11.78 8.05
N SER A 75 31.91 12.12 6.86
CA SER A 75 32.00 13.50 6.34
C SER A 75 30.63 14.15 6.07
N LEU A 76 30.14 14.90 7.06
CA LEU A 76 29.08 15.90 6.92
C LEU A 76 29.49 17.01 5.91
N PRO A 77 28.53 17.71 5.27
CA PRO A 77 27.08 17.59 5.39
C PRO A 77 26.48 16.43 4.58
N LEU A 78 25.38 15.89 5.10
CA LEU A 78 24.63 14.76 4.54
C LEU A 78 23.20 15.15 4.14
N GLN A 79 22.61 14.33 3.29
CA GLN A 79 21.17 14.20 3.09
C GLN A 79 20.78 12.77 3.45
N ALA A 80 19.57 12.56 3.98
CA ALA A 80 19.06 11.23 4.32
C ALA A 80 17.81 10.93 3.50
N TYR A 81 17.91 9.95 2.59
CA TYR A 81 16.77 9.37 1.91
C TYR A 81 16.18 8.24 2.75
N ILE A 82 14.91 8.38 3.09
CA ILE A 82 14.14 7.44 3.88
C ILE A 82 13.05 6.90 2.94
N PRO A 83 13.14 5.63 2.52
CA PRO A 83 12.10 5.03 1.69
C PRO A 83 10.79 4.96 2.48
N PRO A 84 9.63 4.87 1.78
CA PRO A 84 8.37 4.71 2.47
C PRO A 84 8.39 3.47 3.36
N GLN A 85 7.80 3.60 4.55
CA GLN A 85 7.42 2.47 5.37
C GLN A 85 6.14 1.89 4.78
N LEU A 86 6.27 0.80 4.04
CA LEU A 86 5.12 -0.01 3.67
C LEU A 86 4.48 -0.54 4.95
N THR A 87 3.15 -0.45 5.05
CA THR A 87 2.42 -1.06 6.15
C THR A 87 2.54 -2.59 6.06
N THR A 88 2.36 -3.29 7.18
CA THR A 88 2.34 -4.76 7.18
C THR A 88 1.28 -5.30 6.23
N GLN A 89 0.13 -4.61 6.10
CA GLN A 89 -0.91 -4.95 5.14
C GLN A 89 -0.44 -4.80 3.69
N ALA A 90 0.26 -3.70 3.36
CA ALA A 90 0.78 -3.49 2.02
C ALA A 90 1.83 -4.55 1.63
N ILE A 91 2.70 -4.92 2.58
CA ILE A 91 3.69 -5.98 2.39
C ILE A 91 3.00 -7.33 2.16
N ALA A 92 2.00 -7.68 2.96
CA ALA A 92 1.26 -8.93 2.82
C ALA A 92 0.54 -9.03 1.46
N LEU A 93 -0.13 -7.95 1.04
CA LEU A 93 -0.81 -7.92 -0.25
C LEU A 93 0.17 -7.98 -1.42
N GLN A 94 1.29 -7.26 -1.34
CA GLN A 94 2.33 -7.34 -2.38
C GLN A 94 2.91 -8.77 -2.48
N SER A 95 3.12 -9.44 -1.34
CA SER A 95 3.59 -10.83 -1.33
C SER A 95 2.62 -11.76 -2.07
N LEU A 96 1.31 -11.60 -1.87
CA LEU A 96 0.30 -12.37 -2.60
C LEU A 96 0.32 -12.07 -4.11
N ILE A 97 0.43 -10.79 -4.49
CA ILE A 97 0.54 -10.39 -5.90
C ILE A 97 1.76 -11.04 -6.56
N ASP A 98 2.91 -11.03 -5.88
CA ASP A 98 4.15 -11.61 -6.39
C ASP A 98 4.04 -13.15 -6.54
N VAL A 99 3.37 -13.82 -5.59
CA VAL A 99 3.10 -15.26 -5.67
C VAL A 99 2.22 -15.58 -6.89
N VAL A 100 1.12 -14.86 -7.10
CA VAL A 100 0.23 -15.08 -8.25
C VAL A 100 0.96 -14.80 -9.57
N ALA A 101 1.77 -13.75 -9.64
CA ALA A 101 2.59 -13.47 -10.81
C ALA A 101 3.61 -14.59 -11.09
N GLN A 102 4.20 -15.17 -10.05
CA GLN A 102 5.11 -16.31 -10.20
C GLN A 102 4.38 -17.58 -10.64
N LEU A 103 3.19 -17.86 -10.11
CA LEU A 103 2.35 -18.98 -10.55
C LEU A 103 2.01 -18.87 -12.04
N ARG A 104 1.80 -17.65 -12.54
CA ARG A 104 1.51 -17.38 -13.95
C ARG A 104 2.75 -17.06 -14.80
N ASN A 105 3.96 -17.28 -14.29
CA ASN A 105 5.18 -17.04 -15.05
C ASN A 105 5.33 -18.09 -16.18
N PRO A 106 5.44 -17.70 -17.47
CA PRO A 106 5.65 -18.66 -18.56
C PRO A 106 6.93 -19.49 -18.42
N ASN A 107 7.90 -19.00 -17.65
CA ASN A 107 9.20 -19.64 -17.43
C ASN A 107 9.25 -20.33 -16.05
N GLY A 108 8.40 -21.33 -15.84
CA GLY A 108 8.42 -22.16 -14.63
C GLY A 108 7.31 -21.89 -13.62
N GLY A 109 6.23 -21.23 -14.04
CA GLY A 109 4.98 -21.14 -13.30
C GLY A 109 4.22 -22.48 -13.26
N CYS A 110 3.07 -22.47 -12.62
CA CYS A 110 2.19 -23.61 -12.51
C CYS A 110 1.40 -23.83 -13.81
N PRO A 111 1.40 -25.05 -14.39
CA PRO A 111 0.67 -25.33 -15.63
C PRO A 111 -0.83 -25.04 -15.53
N TRP A 112 -1.45 -25.37 -14.39
CA TRP A 112 -2.88 -25.13 -14.20
C TRP A 112 -3.20 -23.63 -14.17
N ASP A 113 -2.39 -22.85 -13.43
CA ASP A 113 -2.57 -21.39 -13.36
C ASP A 113 -2.37 -20.76 -14.73
N LEU A 114 -1.36 -21.18 -15.51
CA LEU A 114 -1.09 -20.68 -16.86
C LEU A 114 -2.23 -20.96 -17.85
N GLU A 115 -2.93 -22.08 -17.72
CA GLU A 115 -4.05 -22.45 -18.58
C GLU A 115 -5.33 -21.63 -18.31
N GLN A 116 -5.42 -20.94 -17.16
CA GLN A 116 -6.62 -20.19 -16.81
C GLN A 116 -6.84 -18.94 -17.68
N THR A 117 -8.09 -18.74 -18.07
CA THR A 117 -8.61 -17.51 -18.67
C THR A 117 -9.62 -16.85 -17.73
N ALA A 118 -10.08 -15.65 -18.08
CA ALA A 118 -11.11 -14.98 -17.29
C ALA A 118 -12.40 -15.80 -17.18
N GLU A 119 -12.75 -16.51 -18.24
CA GLU A 119 -13.93 -17.37 -18.34
C GLU A 119 -13.80 -18.67 -17.57
N THR A 120 -12.62 -19.32 -17.59
CA THR A 120 -12.41 -20.58 -16.85
C THR A 120 -12.43 -20.38 -15.34
N LEU A 121 -12.16 -19.15 -14.88
CA LEU A 121 -12.18 -18.78 -13.46
C LEU A 121 -13.57 -18.38 -12.91
N ILE A 122 -14.58 -18.21 -13.76
CA ILE A 122 -15.96 -17.89 -13.33
C ILE A 122 -16.51 -18.83 -12.25
N PRO A 123 -16.43 -20.18 -12.40
CA PRO A 123 -16.99 -21.08 -11.39
C PRO A 123 -16.33 -20.89 -10.01
N TYR A 124 -15.02 -20.68 -9.97
CA TYR A 124 -14.28 -20.49 -8.71
C TYR A 124 -14.72 -19.21 -8.00
N ILE A 125 -14.87 -18.08 -8.72
CA ILE A 125 -15.42 -16.84 -8.11
C ILE A 125 -16.77 -17.08 -7.44
N ILE A 126 -17.64 -17.88 -8.08
CA ILE A 126 -18.96 -18.17 -7.56
C ILE A 126 -18.87 -19.07 -6.33
N GLU A 127 -18.05 -20.11 -6.39
CA GLU A 127 -17.78 -21.06 -5.30
C GLU A 127 -17.25 -20.33 -4.05
N GLU A 128 -16.14 -19.60 -4.16
CA GLU A 128 -15.54 -18.87 -3.04
C GLU A 128 -16.52 -17.86 -2.41
N ALA A 129 -17.38 -17.24 -3.23
CA ALA A 129 -18.41 -16.33 -2.73
C ALA A 129 -19.50 -17.07 -1.93
N TYR A 130 -19.89 -18.28 -2.33
CA TYR A 130 -20.82 -19.11 -1.56
C TYR A 130 -20.17 -19.64 -0.29
N GLU A 131 -18.93 -20.10 -0.34
CA GLU A 131 -18.19 -20.59 0.82
C GLU A 131 -17.97 -19.47 1.84
N THR A 132 -17.60 -18.26 1.40
CA THR A 132 -17.54 -17.06 2.25
C THR A 132 -18.88 -16.80 2.94
N VAL A 133 -20.00 -16.86 2.20
CA VAL A 133 -21.34 -16.64 2.78
C VAL A 133 -21.67 -17.70 3.83
N ASP A 134 -21.34 -18.96 3.55
CA ASP A 134 -21.64 -20.06 4.46
C ASP A 134 -20.75 -20.03 5.71
N ALA A 135 -19.47 -19.66 5.59
CA ALA A 135 -18.59 -19.42 6.73
C ALA A 135 -19.11 -18.30 7.62
N ILE A 136 -19.57 -17.18 7.04
CA ILE A 136 -20.17 -16.06 7.79
C ILE A 136 -21.43 -16.52 8.53
N ARG A 137 -22.30 -17.31 7.90
CA ARG A 137 -23.53 -17.83 8.52
C ARG A 137 -23.24 -18.76 9.68
N GLN A 138 -22.17 -19.54 9.60
CA GLN A 138 -21.73 -20.45 10.65
C GLN A 138 -21.01 -19.71 11.78
N GLY A 139 -20.49 -18.50 11.53
CA GLY A 139 -19.83 -17.67 12.54
C GLY A 139 -18.40 -18.11 12.88
N GLU A 140 -17.85 -19.04 12.11
CA GLU A 140 -16.51 -19.60 12.32
C GLU A 140 -15.44 -18.63 11.80
N GLN A 141 -14.82 -17.89 12.72
CA GLN A 141 -13.94 -16.77 12.36
C GLN A 141 -12.73 -17.16 11.52
N THR A 142 -12.16 -18.35 11.76
CA THR A 142 -11.04 -18.86 10.96
C THR A 142 -11.48 -19.15 9.54
N ALA A 143 -12.60 -19.87 9.37
CA ALA A 143 -13.14 -20.15 8.04
C ALA A 143 -13.48 -18.85 7.30
N ILE A 144 -14.10 -17.86 7.96
CA ILE A 144 -14.36 -16.56 7.33
C ILE A 144 -13.08 -15.91 6.80
N ALA A 145 -11.99 -15.97 7.55
CA ALA A 145 -10.72 -15.39 7.13
C ALA A 145 -10.10 -16.15 5.93
N ASP A 146 -10.20 -17.48 5.93
CA ASP A 146 -9.71 -18.34 4.85
C ASP A 146 -10.49 -18.09 3.55
N GLU A 147 -11.82 -18.15 3.59
CA GLU A 147 -12.68 -17.95 2.40
C GLU A 147 -12.57 -16.52 1.83
N LEU A 148 -12.41 -15.50 2.69
CA LEU A 148 -12.13 -14.13 2.24
C LEU A 148 -10.77 -14.03 1.53
N GLY A 149 -9.81 -14.86 1.94
CA GLY A 149 -8.51 -14.99 1.28
C GLY A 149 -8.65 -15.60 -0.11
N ASP A 150 -9.43 -16.66 -0.26
CA ASP A 150 -9.65 -17.34 -1.53
C ASP A 150 -10.46 -16.47 -2.50
N LEU A 151 -11.49 -15.77 -2.02
CA LEU A 151 -12.19 -14.77 -2.82
C LEU A 151 -11.28 -13.61 -3.25
N LEU A 152 -10.35 -13.17 -2.40
CA LEU A 152 -9.34 -12.16 -2.75
C LEU A 152 -8.35 -12.69 -3.80
N LEU A 153 -7.94 -13.96 -3.71
CA LEU A 153 -7.10 -14.62 -4.72
C LEU A 153 -7.76 -14.54 -6.09
N GLN A 154 -9.07 -14.81 -6.20
CA GLN A 154 -9.77 -14.74 -7.49
C GLN A 154 -9.72 -13.34 -8.11
N VAL A 155 -9.83 -12.26 -7.31
CA VAL A 155 -9.71 -10.88 -7.81
C VAL A 155 -8.31 -10.58 -8.34
N ILE A 156 -7.27 -11.05 -7.63
CA ILE A 156 -5.88 -10.84 -8.02
C ILE A 156 -5.54 -11.65 -9.28
N LEU A 157 -5.96 -12.91 -9.35
CA LEU A 157 -5.71 -13.80 -10.48
C LEU A 157 -6.37 -13.29 -11.77
N GLN A 158 -7.63 -12.85 -11.69
CA GLN A 158 -8.32 -12.20 -12.81
C GLN A 158 -7.61 -10.92 -13.27
N SER A 159 -7.14 -10.09 -12.32
CA SER A 159 -6.41 -8.86 -12.63
C SER A 159 -5.05 -9.15 -13.28
N GLN A 160 -4.38 -10.22 -12.85
CA GLN A 160 -3.12 -10.69 -13.45
C GLN A 160 -3.33 -11.12 -14.91
N ILE A 161 -4.35 -11.94 -15.20
CA ILE A 161 -4.72 -12.35 -16.57
C ILE A 161 -5.05 -11.15 -17.46
N ALA A 162 -5.82 -10.19 -16.93
CA ALA A 162 -6.18 -8.97 -17.65
C ALA A 162 -4.94 -8.11 -17.97
N SER A 163 -3.99 -8.03 -17.04
CA SER A 163 -2.75 -7.27 -17.20
C SER A 163 -1.81 -7.92 -18.23
N GLU A 164 -1.71 -9.26 -18.24
CA GLU A 164 -0.98 -10.02 -19.26
C GLU A 164 -1.49 -9.72 -20.68
N SER A 165 -2.79 -9.47 -20.81
CA SER A 165 -3.46 -9.10 -22.06
C SER A 165 -3.53 -7.59 -22.33
N GLN A 166 -2.85 -6.75 -21.53
CA GLN A 166 -2.83 -5.29 -21.65
C GLN A 166 -4.24 -4.63 -21.59
N HIS A 167 -5.18 -5.23 -20.86
CA HIS A 167 -6.53 -4.69 -20.70
C HIS A 167 -6.63 -3.71 -19.51
N PHE A 168 -6.36 -4.21 -18.31
CA PHE A 168 -6.34 -3.43 -17.06
C PHE A 168 -5.47 -4.13 -16.02
N THR A 169 -5.13 -3.40 -14.97
CA THR A 169 -4.27 -3.84 -13.87
C THR A 169 -5.03 -3.90 -12.54
N LEU A 170 -4.48 -4.64 -11.57
CA LEU A 170 -5.00 -4.65 -10.20
C LEU A 170 -5.00 -3.23 -9.58
N THR A 171 -4.02 -2.40 -9.94
CA THR A 171 -3.96 -0.98 -9.54
C THR A 171 -5.19 -0.21 -10.02
N GLU A 172 -5.58 -0.38 -11.28
CA GLU A 172 -6.78 0.27 -11.84
C GLU A 172 -8.06 -0.24 -11.19
N VAL A 173 -8.15 -1.54 -10.88
CA VAL A 173 -9.28 -2.12 -10.13
C VAL A 173 -9.40 -1.46 -8.75
N ALA A 174 -8.31 -1.43 -7.98
CA ALA A 174 -8.26 -0.87 -6.63
C ALA A 174 -8.54 0.65 -6.62
N GLN A 175 -7.94 1.40 -7.55
CA GLN A 175 -8.18 2.83 -7.67
C GLN A 175 -9.62 3.13 -8.10
N GLY A 176 -10.15 2.36 -9.05
CA GLY A 176 -11.50 2.50 -9.55
C GLY A 176 -12.56 2.32 -8.46
N ILE A 177 -12.43 1.27 -7.62
CA ILE A 177 -13.35 1.06 -6.49
C ILE A 177 -13.14 2.11 -5.40
N THR A 178 -11.90 2.51 -5.10
CA THR A 178 -11.59 3.54 -4.09
C THR A 178 -12.24 4.89 -4.45
N GLN A 179 -12.00 5.38 -5.67
CA GLN A 179 -12.57 6.64 -6.14
C GLN A 179 -14.11 6.59 -6.19
N LYS A 180 -14.67 5.45 -6.61
CA LYS A 180 -16.13 5.23 -6.61
C LYS A 180 -16.71 5.30 -5.20
N LEU A 181 -16.06 4.67 -4.22
CA LEU A 181 -16.51 4.70 -2.82
C LEU A 181 -16.39 6.09 -2.21
N ILE A 182 -15.27 6.80 -2.42
CA ILE A 182 -15.10 8.18 -1.95
C ILE A 182 -16.21 9.08 -2.50
N ARG A 183 -16.44 9.04 -3.82
CA ARG A 183 -17.46 9.86 -4.48
C ARG A 183 -18.88 9.56 -4.00
N ARG A 184 -19.20 8.29 -3.75
CA ARG A 184 -20.54 7.87 -3.32
C ARG A 184 -20.79 8.00 -1.81
N HIS A 185 -19.77 8.38 -1.03
CA HIS A 185 -19.89 8.69 0.40
C HIS A 185 -19.46 10.15 0.68
N PRO A 186 -20.11 11.16 0.08
CA PRO A 186 -19.75 12.55 0.32
C PRO A 186 -20.08 13.01 1.76
N HIS A 187 -20.80 12.19 2.53
CA HIS A 187 -21.04 12.41 3.95
C HIS A 187 -19.94 11.91 4.87
N VAL A 188 -19.03 11.07 4.34
CA VAL A 188 -17.82 10.65 5.05
C VAL A 188 -16.62 11.45 4.55
N PHE A 189 -16.53 11.69 3.24
CA PHE A 189 -15.35 12.28 2.59
C PHE A 189 -15.55 13.69 2.03
N GLY A 190 -16.68 14.32 2.31
CA GLY A 190 -17.01 15.68 1.88
C GLY A 190 -17.92 16.37 2.90
N ASP A 191 -18.72 17.33 2.43
CA ASP A 191 -19.49 18.22 3.32
C ASP A 191 -20.98 17.86 3.45
N VAL A 192 -21.43 16.77 2.82
CA VAL A 192 -22.86 16.40 2.84
C VAL A 192 -23.23 15.86 4.20
N GLN A 193 -24.18 16.47 4.90
CA GLN A 193 -24.70 15.93 6.16
C GLN A 193 -25.86 14.97 5.89
N VAL A 194 -25.87 13.84 6.58
CA VAL A 194 -26.97 12.87 6.59
C VAL A 194 -27.28 12.50 8.03
N ASN A 195 -28.57 12.39 8.37
CA ASN A 195 -29.04 12.12 9.73
C ASN A 195 -29.66 10.73 9.89
N SER A 196 -29.76 9.96 8.82
CA SER A 196 -30.37 8.62 8.83
C SER A 196 -29.82 7.71 7.73
N ILE A 197 -30.00 6.41 7.92
CA ILE A 197 -29.67 5.38 6.91
C ILE A 197 -30.48 5.60 5.63
N ASP A 198 -31.73 6.04 5.72
CA ASP A 198 -32.58 6.32 4.56
C ASP A 198 -32.03 7.50 3.73
N GLU A 199 -31.49 8.52 4.38
CA GLU A 199 -30.81 9.64 3.71
C GLU A 199 -29.51 9.18 3.03
N VAL A 200 -28.76 8.27 3.65
CA VAL A 200 -27.57 7.63 3.03
C VAL A 200 -27.97 6.87 1.76
N HIS A 201 -29.00 6.02 1.82
CA HIS A 201 -29.49 5.28 0.65
C HIS A 201 -29.99 6.20 -0.46
N THR A 202 -30.78 7.22 -0.11
CA THR A 202 -31.29 8.20 -1.07
C THR A 202 -30.15 8.93 -1.79
N ASN A 203 -29.11 9.30 -1.05
CA ASN A 203 -27.95 9.97 -1.63
C ASN A 203 -27.15 9.01 -2.54
N TRP A 204 -26.95 7.77 -2.10
CA TRP A 204 -26.28 6.73 -2.88
C TRP A 204 -26.97 6.46 -4.23
N ASP A 205 -28.30 6.32 -4.23
CA ASP A 205 -29.07 6.06 -5.44
C ASP A 205 -29.08 7.25 -6.40
N LYS A 206 -29.14 8.49 -5.87
CA LYS A 206 -29.00 9.71 -6.67
C LYS A 206 -27.65 9.78 -7.39
N ILE A 207 -26.55 9.51 -6.67
CA ILE A 207 -25.20 9.53 -7.26
C ILE A 207 -25.06 8.41 -8.29
N LYS A 208 -25.57 7.21 -8.00
CA LYS A 208 -25.61 6.10 -8.96
C LYS A 208 -26.38 6.44 -10.24
N ALA A 209 -27.51 7.14 -10.14
CA ALA A 209 -28.32 7.52 -11.28
C ALA A 209 -27.59 8.54 -12.18
N ALA A 210 -26.86 9.49 -11.57
CA ALA A 210 -26.09 10.50 -12.30
C ALA A 210 -24.86 9.92 -13.03
N GLU A 211 -24.31 8.79 -12.58
CA GLU A 211 -23.16 8.12 -13.23
C GLU A 211 -23.56 7.20 -14.40
N LYS A 212 -24.85 6.85 -14.51
CA LYS A 212 -25.38 5.97 -15.57
C LYS A 212 -25.95 6.72 -16.78
N GLY A 213 -25.90 8.06 -16.76
CA GLY A 213 -26.24 8.93 -17.89
C GLY A 213 -25.00 9.41 -18.62
#